data_AF-A0A7R9T604-F1
#
_entry.id   AF-A0A7R9T604-F1
#
_cell.length_a   1.000
_cell.length_b   1.000
_cell.length_c   1.000
_cell.angle_alpha   90.00
_cell.angle_beta   90.00
_cell.angle_gamma   90.00
#
_symmetry.space_group_name_H-M   'P 1'
#
loop_
_entity.id
_entity.type
_entity.pdbx_description
1 polymer ?
#
loop_
_entity_poly.entity_id
_entity_poly.type
_entity_poly.pdbx_seq_one_letter_code
_entity_poly.pdbx_strand_id
1 'polypeptide(L)'
;AMPSDTFPCLVVCAGNRRKEQNLIKSSIGFSWGPCAIGNTYWTGVPLRVLLNRAGIYKPGPGARYVCLSGPQNELPKDYPDQDGGPGSYGTSIDMETALDPT
;
A
#
# COMPACT_ATOMS: atom_id res chain seq x y z
N ALA A 1 -5.11 -21.05 13.82
CA ALA A 1 -4.24 -19.98 13.30
C ALA A 1 -4.31 -19.97 11.78
N MET A 2 -4.10 -18.82 11.13
CA MET A 2 -4.02 -18.75 9.66
C MET A 2 -2.58 -19.01 9.20
N PRO A 3 -2.35 -19.65 8.04
CA PRO A 3 -1.01 -19.87 7.51
C PRO A 3 -0.31 -18.54 7.24
N SER A 4 0.99 -18.48 7.51
CA SER A 4 1.83 -17.29 7.28
C SER A 4 3.00 -17.66 6.38
N ASP A 5 3.36 -16.73 5.49
CA ASP A 5 4.49 -16.85 4.58
C ASP A 5 5.53 -15.76 4.90
N THR A 6 6.81 -16.02 4.60
CA THR A 6 7.91 -15.06 4.74
C THR A 6 8.61 -14.87 3.40
N PHE A 7 8.73 -13.64 2.93
CA PHE A 7 9.41 -13.32 1.67
C PHE A 7 10.18 -11.99 1.74
N PRO A 8 11.28 -11.84 0.99
CA PRO A 8 11.98 -10.57 0.89
C PRO A 8 11.16 -9.58 0.04
N CYS A 9 11.01 -8.35 0.51
CA CYS A 9 10.34 -7.29 -0.24
C CYS A 9 11.11 -5.97 -0.15
N LEU A 10 11.33 -5.38 -1.33
CA LEU A 10 11.89 -4.06 -1.52
C LEU A 10 10.74 -3.04 -1.59
N VAL A 11 10.68 -2.12 -0.65
CA VAL A 11 9.72 -1.02 -0.67
C VAL A 11 10.44 0.27 -1.06
N VAL A 12 9.92 0.94 -2.08
CA VAL A 12 10.47 2.19 -2.61
C VAL A 12 9.42 3.29 -2.52
N CYS A 13 9.76 4.43 -1.92
CA CYS A 13 8.88 5.58 -1.92
C CYS A 13 8.79 6.17 -3.34
N ALA A 14 7.59 6.54 -3.80
CA ALA A 14 7.41 7.26 -5.07
C ALA A 14 8.20 8.58 -5.15
N GLY A 15 8.54 9.16 -4.00
CA GLY A 15 9.38 10.36 -3.90
C GLY A 15 10.89 10.09 -3.93
N ASN A 16 11.35 8.84 -4.07
CA ASN A 16 12.78 8.54 -4.08
C ASN A 16 13.51 9.34 -5.17
N ARG A 17 14.67 9.92 -4.84
CA ARG A 17 15.45 10.83 -5.72
C ARG A 17 14.76 12.15 -6.12
N ARG A 18 13.65 12.56 -5.47
CA ARG A 18 13.00 13.86 -5.76
C ARG A 18 13.94 15.06 -5.60
N LYS A 19 14.94 14.99 -4.70
CA LYS A 19 15.95 16.06 -4.54
C LYS A 19 16.61 16.43 -5.88
N GLU A 20 16.92 15.45 -6.71
CA GLU A 20 17.60 15.66 -7.99
C GLU A 20 16.68 16.35 -9.01
N GLN A 21 15.41 15.98 -9.03
CA GLN A 21 14.38 16.68 -9.81
C GLN A 21 14.25 18.14 -9.35
N ASN A 22 14.27 18.37 -8.04
CA ASN A 22 14.17 19.71 -7.45
C ASN A 22 15.39 20.62 -7.73
N LEU A 23 16.56 20.06 -8.10
CA LEU A 23 17.70 20.85 -8.58
C LEU A 23 17.47 21.45 -9.96
N ILE A 24 16.60 20.84 -10.78
CA ILE A 24 16.22 21.34 -12.12
C ILE A 24 15.01 22.25 -12.02
N LYS A 25 13.94 21.80 -11.36
CA LYS A 25 12.72 22.55 -11.13
C LYS A 25 12.06 22.13 -9.83
N SER A 26 11.84 23.10 -8.93
CA SER A 26 11.22 22.85 -7.64
C SER A 26 9.79 22.28 -7.77
N SER A 27 9.48 21.28 -6.94
CA SER A 27 8.19 20.60 -6.84
C SER A 27 7.71 20.49 -5.38
N ILE A 28 6.44 20.13 -5.16
CA ILE A 28 5.84 20.02 -3.82
C ILE A 28 6.17 18.64 -3.22
N GLY A 29 6.70 18.59 -2.00
CA GLY A 29 6.94 17.35 -1.24
C GLY A 29 8.37 17.23 -0.72
N PHE A 30 8.66 16.16 0.01
CA PHE A 30 9.98 15.94 0.60
C PHE A 30 11.08 15.79 -0.47
N SER A 31 12.18 16.53 -0.32
CA SER A 31 13.37 16.43 -1.19
C SER A 31 14.23 15.22 -0.80
N TRP A 32 13.71 14.01 -1.00
CA TRP A 32 14.44 12.77 -0.74
C TRP A 32 15.66 12.63 -1.65
N GLY A 33 16.79 12.22 -1.06
CA GLY A 33 17.95 11.67 -1.80
C GLY A 33 17.66 10.27 -2.34
N PRO A 34 18.68 9.46 -2.69
CA PRO A 34 18.50 8.14 -3.30
C PRO A 34 18.12 7.02 -2.31
N CYS A 35 17.97 7.33 -1.02
CA CYS A 35 17.81 6.34 0.05
C CYS A 35 16.38 6.25 0.60
N ALA A 36 15.35 6.74 -0.09
CA ALA A 36 13.95 6.56 0.32
C ALA A 36 13.44 5.17 -0.11
N ILE A 37 14.15 4.13 0.34
CA ILE A 37 14.02 2.73 -0.06
C ILE A 37 14.48 1.82 1.09
N GLY A 38 13.89 0.64 1.24
CA GLY A 38 14.31 -0.37 2.21
C GLY A 38 13.96 -1.78 1.77
N ASN A 39 14.84 -2.74 2.05
CA ASN A 39 14.63 -4.17 1.75
C ASN A 39 14.70 -4.99 3.03
N THR A 40 13.69 -5.83 3.28
CA THR A 40 13.68 -6.73 4.44
C THR A 40 12.79 -7.94 4.17
N TYR A 41 12.85 -8.93 5.05
CA TYR A 41 11.91 -10.04 5.07
C TYR A 41 10.61 -9.60 5.77
N TRP A 42 9.48 -9.80 5.09
CA TRP A 42 8.15 -9.57 5.64
C TRP A 42 7.50 -10.92 5.93
N THR A 43 6.86 -11.03 7.09
CA THR A 43 6.15 -12.23 7.51
C THR A 43 4.71 -11.88 7.84
N GLY A 44 3.76 -12.62 7.30
CA GLY A 44 2.33 -12.39 7.57
C GLY A 44 1.44 -13.39 6.85
N VAL A 45 0.13 -13.22 7.04
CA VAL A 45 -0.89 -14.00 6.33
C VAL A 45 -1.07 -13.40 4.94
N PRO A 46 -0.92 -14.17 3.85
CA PRO A 46 -1.16 -13.65 2.51
C PRO A 46 -2.60 -13.15 2.36
N LEU A 47 -2.78 -12.00 1.70
CA LEU A 47 -4.09 -11.36 1.55
C LEU A 47 -5.13 -12.31 0.92
N ARG A 48 -4.75 -13.10 -0.10
CA ARG A 48 -5.61 -14.11 -0.71
C ARG A 48 -6.21 -15.08 0.31
N VAL A 49 -5.48 -15.46 1.36
CA VAL A 49 -5.96 -16.40 2.39
C VAL A 49 -7.08 -15.77 3.21
N LEU A 50 -6.96 -14.47 3.53
CA LEU A 50 -8.00 -13.70 4.20
C LEU A 50 -9.24 -13.55 3.31
N LEU A 51 -9.05 -13.21 2.04
CA LEU A 51 -10.14 -13.06 1.08
C LEU A 51 -10.88 -14.38 0.83
N ASN A 52 -10.14 -15.48 0.64
CA ASN A 52 -10.71 -16.82 0.50
C ASN A 52 -11.51 -17.23 1.75
N ARG A 53 -11.04 -16.87 2.95
CA ARG A 53 -11.77 -17.10 4.20
C ARG A 53 -13.07 -16.29 4.27
N ALA A 54 -13.11 -15.11 3.65
CA ALA A 54 -14.29 -14.29 3.48
C ALA A 54 -15.20 -14.73 2.32
N GLY A 55 -14.88 -15.83 1.62
CA GLY A 55 -15.68 -16.35 0.50
C GLY A 55 -15.38 -15.69 -0.85
N ILE A 56 -14.30 -14.91 -0.95
CA ILE A 56 -13.89 -14.22 -2.17
C ILE A 56 -12.74 -15.00 -2.81
N TYR A 57 -13.05 -15.81 -3.82
CA TYR A 57 -12.08 -16.70 -4.49
C TYR A 57 -11.64 -16.21 -5.88
N LYS A 58 -12.35 -15.24 -6.45
CA LYS A 58 -12.10 -14.66 -7.77
C LYS A 58 -12.73 -13.27 -7.87
N PRO A 59 -12.28 -12.40 -8.80
CA PRO A 59 -12.95 -11.14 -9.06
C PRO A 59 -14.42 -11.36 -9.41
N GLY A 60 -15.33 -10.71 -8.69
CA GLY A 60 -16.77 -10.71 -8.96
C GLY A 60 -17.16 -9.62 -9.96
N PRO A 61 -18.35 -9.68 -10.59
CA PRO A 61 -18.85 -8.60 -11.43
C PRO A 61 -18.87 -7.27 -10.66
N GLY A 62 -18.09 -6.29 -11.11
CA GLY A 62 -17.96 -4.97 -10.47
C GLY A 62 -17.02 -4.92 -9.26
N ALA A 63 -16.56 -6.05 -8.70
CA ALA A 63 -15.58 -6.09 -7.62
C ALA A 63 -14.17 -5.96 -8.19
N ARG A 64 -13.64 -4.73 -8.19
CA ARG A 64 -12.39 -4.39 -8.89
C ARG A 64 -11.17 -4.26 -7.99
N TYR A 65 -11.34 -3.86 -6.72
CA TYR A 65 -10.24 -3.45 -5.84
C TYR A 65 -10.42 -3.91 -4.38
N VAL A 66 -9.31 -4.17 -3.68
CA VAL A 66 -9.26 -4.27 -2.20
C VAL A 66 -8.80 -2.90 -1.74
N CYS A 67 -9.66 -2.20 -1.01
CA CYS A 67 -9.30 -0.96 -0.33
C CYS A 67 -8.70 -1.28 1.04
N LEU A 68 -7.56 -0.66 1.33
CA LEU A 68 -6.82 -0.78 2.58
C LEU A 68 -6.83 0.57 3.27
N SER A 69 -7.40 0.62 4.48
CA SER A 69 -7.45 1.84 5.31
C SER A 69 -6.59 1.66 6.54
N GLY A 70 -5.84 2.69 6.91
CA GLY A 70 -5.08 2.72 8.14
C GLY A 70 -5.96 3.01 9.36
N PRO A 71 -5.37 3.01 10.58
CA PRO A 71 -6.07 3.38 11.79
C PRO A 71 -6.65 4.80 11.75
N GLN A 72 -7.77 4.98 12.46
CA GLN A 72 -8.38 6.28 12.63
C GLN A 72 -7.43 7.27 13.32
N ASN A 73 -7.35 8.50 12.81
CA ASN A 73 -6.51 9.59 13.33
C ASN A 73 -4.99 9.30 13.33
N GLU A 74 -4.49 8.40 12.48
CA GLU A 74 -3.05 8.19 12.33
C GLU A 74 -2.36 9.38 11.64
N LEU A 75 -3.10 10.12 10.79
CA LEU A 75 -2.55 11.26 10.08
C LEU A 75 -2.64 12.53 10.92
N PRO A 76 -1.63 13.42 10.83
CA PRO A 76 -1.61 14.68 11.60
C PRO A 76 -2.64 15.70 11.12
N LYS A 77 -3.30 15.45 9.99
CA LYS A 77 -4.27 16.34 9.36
C LYS A 77 -5.24 15.55 8.51
N ASP A 78 -6.51 15.96 8.57
CA ASP A 78 -7.58 15.45 7.72
C ASP A 78 -7.62 16.22 6.40
N TYR A 79 -7.95 15.51 5.32
CA TYR A 79 -8.18 16.09 4.00
C TYR A 79 -9.60 15.76 3.50
N PRO A 80 -10.22 16.65 2.71
CA PRO A 80 -11.43 16.28 1.96
C PRO A 80 -11.14 15.07 1.06
N ASP A 81 -12.12 14.18 0.92
CA ASP A 81 -12.05 13.01 0.01
C ASP A 81 -10.89 12.04 0.30
N GLN A 82 -10.50 11.94 1.56
CA GLN A 82 -9.44 11.04 1.99
C GLN A 82 -9.87 9.56 1.93
N ASP A 83 -9.16 8.76 1.13
CA ASP A 83 -9.52 7.36 0.82
C ASP A 83 -9.68 6.46 2.05
N GLY A 84 -8.88 6.69 3.10
CA GLY A 84 -8.95 5.93 4.35
C GLY A 84 -10.08 6.36 5.29
N GLY A 85 -10.78 7.45 4.95
CA GLY A 85 -11.69 8.17 5.84
C GLY A 85 -10.98 9.28 6.62
N PRO A 86 -11.74 10.06 7.42
CA PRO A 86 -11.17 11.17 8.20
C PRO A 86 -10.02 10.70 9.10
N GLY A 87 -8.85 11.31 8.92
CA GLY A 87 -7.65 11.03 9.73
C GLY A 87 -6.91 9.73 9.43
N SER A 88 -7.29 9.00 8.37
CA SER A 88 -6.70 7.68 8.04
C SER A 88 -6.12 7.63 6.63
N TYR A 89 -4.94 7.03 6.45
CA TYR A 89 -4.39 6.76 5.12
C TYR A 89 -5.22 5.71 4.39
N GLY A 90 -5.35 5.84 3.07
CA GLY A 90 -6.02 4.87 2.22
C GLY A 90 -5.20 4.53 0.99
N THR A 91 -5.30 3.29 0.53
CA THR A 91 -4.80 2.84 -0.78
C THR A 91 -5.63 1.67 -1.28
N SER A 92 -5.42 1.23 -2.51
CA SER A 92 -6.02 0.00 -3.02
C SER A 92 -5.11 -0.74 -4.00
N ILE A 93 -5.38 -2.03 -4.17
CA ILE A 93 -4.83 -2.90 -5.22
C ILE A 93 -5.97 -3.62 -5.92
N ASP A 94 -5.79 -4.01 -7.18
CA ASP A 94 -6.82 -4.73 -7.93
C ASP A 94 -7.04 -6.16 -7.39
N MET A 95 -8.20 -6.75 -7.71
CA MET A 95 -8.56 -8.11 -7.28
C MET A 95 -7.65 -9.20 -7.80
N GLU A 96 -7.05 -9.02 -8.98
CA GLU A 96 -6.17 -10.03 -9.55
C GLU A 96 -4.90 -10.10 -8.71
N THR A 97 -4.27 -8.95 -8.46
CA THR A 97 -3.11 -8.82 -7.56
C THR A 97 -3.41 -9.32 -6.14
N ALA A 98 -4.57 -8.97 -5.58
CA ALA A 98 -4.90 -9.35 -4.20
C ALA A 98 -5.13 -10.87 -3.99
N LEU A 99 -5.56 -11.58 -5.04
CA LEU A 99 -5.85 -13.01 -5.02
C LEU A 99 -4.69 -13.86 -5.57
N ASP A 100 -3.66 -13.24 -6.16
CA ASP A 100 -2.52 -13.92 -6.75
C ASP A 100 -1.75 -14.74 -5.68
N PRO A 101 -1.51 -16.05 -5.92
CA PRO A 101 -0.68 -16.85 -5.04
C PRO A 101 0.84 -16.68 -5.25
N THR A 102 1.27 -15.95 -6.28
CA THR A 102 2.69 -15.79 -6.68
C THR A 102 3.33 -14.49 -6.21
#